data_AF-A0AAV3Z9A7-F1
#
_entry.id   AF-A0AAV3Z9A7-F1
#
_cell.length_a   1.000
_cell.length_b   1.000
_cell.length_c   1.000
_cell.angle_alpha   90.00
_cell.angle_beta   90.00
_cell.angle_gamma   90.00
#
_symmetry.space_group_name_H-M   'P 1'
#
loop_
_entity.id
_entity.type
_entity.pdbx_description
1 polymer ?
#
loop_
_entity_poly.entity_id
_entity_poly.type
_entity_poly.pdbx_seq_one_letter_code
_entity_poly.pdbx_strand_id
1 'polypeptide(L)'
;MGSFGTGEKNVRGERLINFAEERTLIIASRPEKRMWTWESLDGTTRNQIDFIMTSDRNMSKDCGVIIKKDIGSDHGMVTARKVINSRLERLRKIERKRSIKINIEILEMHEEQFQLEISNRFNVRDENKPAVETFHKIMEEEAERF
;
A
#
# COMPACT_ATOMS: atom_id res chain seq x y z
N MET A 1 13.96 -9.10 3.73
CA MET A 1 15.15 -8.52 3.07
C MET A 1 15.47 -9.25 1.77
N GLY A 2 15.64 -8.53 0.65
CA GLY A 2 16.30 -9.03 -0.56
C GLY A 2 17.77 -8.57 -0.58
N SER A 3 18.68 -9.40 -1.07
CA SER A 3 20.14 -9.30 -0.94
C SER A 3 20.82 -8.24 -1.83
N PHE A 4 20.14 -7.14 -2.16
CA PHE A 4 20.44 -6.39 -3.39
C PHE A 4 20.60 -4.86 -3.25
N GLY A 5 20.73 -4.31 -2.04
CA GLY A 5 20.98 -2.88 -1.85
C GLY A 5 22.47 -2.54 -1.80
N THR A 6 22.99 -1.71 -2.71
CA THR A 6 24.36 -1.19 -2.70
C THR A 6 24.39 0.28 -2.22
N GLY A 7 25.25 0.62 -1.25
CA GLY A 7 25.49 2.00 -0.76
C GLY A 7 25.06 2.27 0.69
N GLU A 8 25.47 3.41 1.25
CA GLU A 8 24.98 3.92 2.54
C GLU A 8 23.53 4.39 2.42
N LYS A 9 22.67 3.91 3.33
CA LYS A 9 21.25 4.26 3.35
C LYS A 9 21.09 5.58 4.09
N ASN A 10 20.39 6.53 3.46
CA ASN A 10 19.96 7.74 4.17
C ASN A 10 18.69 7.44 5.01
N VAL A 11 18.35 8.37 5.90
CA VAL A 11 17.17 8.27 6.80
C VAL A 11 15.86 8.00 6.04
N ARG A 12 15.73 8.50 4.80
CA ARG A 12 14.54 8.26 3.96
C ARG A 12 14.49 6.82 3.47
N GLY A 13 15.63 6.26 3.06
CA GLY A 13 15.75 4.87 2.65
C GLY A 13 15.46 3.90 3.79
N GLU A 14 15.88 4.23 5.02
CA GLU A 14 15.56 3.43 6.21
C GLU A 14 14.06 3.44 6.52
N ARG A 15 13.42 4.62 6.48
CA ARG A 15 11.96 4.73 6.64
C ARG A 15 11.18 3.90 5.61
N LEU A 16 11.63 3.91 4.35
CA LEU A 16 11.01 3.12 3.29
C LEU A 16 11.11 1.61 3.57
N ILE A 17 12.26 1.16 4.06
CA ILE A 17 12.48 -0.24 4.43
C ILE A 17 11.58 -0.64 5.59
N ASN A 18 11.53 0.16 6.66
CA ASN A 18 10.71 -0.10 7.83
C ASN A 18 9.23 -0.20 7.44
N PHE A 19 8.74 0.73 6.62
CA PHE A 19 7.37 0.67 6.10
C PHE A 19 7.10 -0.60 5.30
N ALA A 20 8.02 -1.00 4.42
CA ALA A 20 7.87 -2.22 3.64
C ALA A 20 7.87 -3.46 4.54
N GLU A 21 8.71 -3.51 5.56
CA GLU A 21 8.77 -4.61 6.53
C GLU A 21 7.50 -4.72 7.36
N GLU A 22 7.04 -3.62 7.95
CA GLU A 22 5.78 -3.56 8.72
C GLU A 22 4.57 -4.04 7.92
N ARG A 23 4.56 -3.75 6.61
CA ARG A 23 3.45 -4.11 5.71
C ARG A 23 3.68 -5.44 4.98
N THR A 24 4.76 -6.16 5.27
CA THR A 24 5.14 -7.40 4.58
C THR A 24 5.21 -7.24 3.05
N LEU A 25 5.75 -6.10 2.61
CA LEU A 25 5.98 -5.75 1.21
C LEU A 25 7.41 -6.04 0.80
N ILE A 26 7.58 -6.35 -0.48
CA ILE A 26 8.86 -6.54 -1.13
C ILE A 26 9.11 -5.30 -1.99
N ILE A 27 10.23 -4.63 -1.73
CA ILE A 27 10.74 -3.58 -2.62
C ILE A 27 11.33 -4.29 -3.85
N ALA A 28 10.64 -4.19 -4.98
CA ALA A 28 11.06 -4.76 -6.25
C ALA A 28 12.08 -3.81 -6.89
N SER A 29 13.36 -4.15 -6.73
CA SER A 29 14.48 -3.46 -7.36
C SER A 29 15.40 -4.49 -8.02
N ARG A 30 15.82 -4.23 -9.27
CA ARG A 30 16.82 -5.08 -9.92
C ARG A 30 18.23 -4.73 -9.44
N PRO A 31 19.07 -5.72 -9.09
CA PRO A 31 20.45 -5.51 -8.61
C PRO A 31 21.46 -5.10 -9.70
N GLU A 32 21.03 -4.82 -10.94
CA GLU A 32 21.97 -4.50 -12.01
C GLU A 32 22.63 -3.13 -11.78
N LYS A 33 23.98 -3.10 -11.88
CA LYS A 33 24.87 -1.95 -11.63
C LYS A 33 24.61 -0.69 -12.47
N ARG A 34 23.53 -0.64 -13.25
CA ARG A 34 23.24 0.40 -14.26
C ARG A 34 21.80 0.90 -14.25
N MET A 35 21.04 0.69 -13.18
CA MET A 35 19.69 1.23 -13.07
C MET A 35 19.66 2.50 -12.22
N TRP A 36 19.55 3.64 -12.90
CA TRP A 36 19.06 4.89 -12.32
C TRP A 36 17.65 5.15 -12.81
N THR A 37 16.83 5.81 -12.00
CA THR A 37 15.45 6.19 -12.34
C THR A 37 15.29 7.69 -12.49
N TRP A 38 16.33 8.46 -12.13
CA TRP A 38 16.38 9.90 -12.31
C TRP A 38 17.78 10.31 -12.75
N GLU A 39 17.86 11.21 -13.73
CA GLU A 39 19.09 11.83 -14.22
C GLU A 39 18.94 13.35 -14.19
N SER A 40 19.96 14.06 -13.70
CA SER A 40 19.94 15.52 -13.70
C SER A 40 19.96 16.09 -15.11
N LEU A 41 19.47 17.33 -15.28
CA LEU A 41 19.41 18.01 -16.58
C LEU A 41 20.78 18.17 -17.27
N ASP A 42 21.86 18.24 -16.49
CA ASP A 42 23.24 18.31 -16.97
C ASP A 42 23.84 16.92 -17.28
N GLY A 43 23.11 15.84 -17.03
CA GLY A 43 23.52 14.44 -17.24
C GLY A 43 24.62 13.95 -16.31
N THR A 44 25.01 14.72 -15.28
CA THR A 44 26.14 14.39 -14.41
C THR A 44 25.73 13.49 -13.25
N THR A 45 24.51 13.65 -12.74
CA THR A 45 24.02 13.00 -11.53
C THR A 45 22.93 12.02 -11.88
N ARG A 46 23.04 10.81 -11.34
CA ARG A 46 22.07 9.73 -11.56
C ARG A 46 21.71 9.11 -10.23
N ASN A 47 20.42 9.03 -9.95
CA ASN A 47 19.88 8.48 -8.71
C ASN A 47 18.85 7.39 -9.00
N GLN A 48 18.68 6.49 -8.04
CA GLN A 48 17.55 5.56 -7.99
C GLN A 48 16.62 6.00 -6.87
N ILE A 49 15.50 6.62 -7.24
CA ILE A 49 14.52 7.16 -6.28
C ILE A 49 13.10 6.61 -6.50
N ASP A 50 12.88 5.90 -7.61
CA ASP A 50 11.61 5.32 -7.98
C ASP A 50 11.64 3.81 -7.76
N PHE A 51 10.68 3.29 -6.99
CA PHE A 51 10.62 1.88 -6.59
C PHE A 51 9.19 1.34 -6.72
N ILE A 52 9.07 0.06 -7.07
CA ILE A 52 7.80 -0.67 -7.02
C ILE A 52 7.79 -1.52 -5.76
N MET A 53 6.71 -1.44 -4.96
CA MET A 53 6.50 -2.30 -3.80
C MET A 53 5.36 -3.28 -4.08
N THR A 54 5.53 -4.53 -3.68
CA THR A 54 4.54 -5.58 -3.93
C THR A 54 4.55 -6.64 -2.84
N SER A 55 3.40 -7.21 -2.52
CA SER A 55 3.31 -8.43 -1.70
C SER A 55 3.52 -9.71 -2.52
N ASP A 56 3.57 -9.60 -3.86
CA ASP A 56 3.77 -10.73 -4.77
C ASP A 56 5.26 -10.93 -5.09
N ARG A 57 5.85 -11.97 -4.49
CA ARG A 57 7.25 -12.37 -4.72
C ARG A 57 7.58 -12.71 -6.17
N ASN A 58 6.60 -13.06 -7.00
CA ASN A 58 6.85 -13.34 -8.40
C ASN A 58 7.07 -12.05 -9.20
N MET A 59 6.33 -10.98 -8.86
CA MET A 59 6.51 -9.67 -9.48
C MET A 59 7.88 -9.08 -9.19
N SER A 60 8.43 -9.31 -7.99
CA SER A 60 9.75 -8.76 -7.63
C SER A 60 10.91 -9.35 -8.46
N LYS A 61 10.70 -10.51 -9.10
CA LYS A 61 11.72 -11.16 -9.95
C LYS A 61 11.79 -10.58 -11.36
N ASP A 62 10.68 -10.05 -11.86
CA ASP A 62 10.57 -9.47 -13.21
C ASP A 62 10.27 -7.97 -13.11
N CYS A 63 11.19 -7.25 -12.47
CA CYS A 63 11.23 -5.79 -12.43
C CYS A 63 12.42 -5.26 -13.25
N GLY A 64 12.36 -4.03 -13.72
CA GLY A 64 13.44 -3.40 -14.49
C GLY A 64 13.17 -1.92 -14.75
N VAL A 65 14.16 -1.20 -15.29
CA VAL A 65 14.01 0.22 -15.64
C VAL A 65 14.31 0.41 -17.12
N ILE A 66 13.40 1.10 -17.81
CA ILE A 66 13.55 1.51 -19.20
C ILE A 66 14.09 2.94 -19.18
N ILE A 67 15.39 3.05 -19.41
CA ILE A 67 16.14 4.32 -19.32
C ILE A 67 15.96 5.18 -20.59
N LYS A 68 15.54 4.59 -21.73
CA LYS A 68 15.34 5.34 -22.98
C LYS A 68 14.18 4.83 -23.83
N LYS A 69 13.23 5.74 -24.09
CA LYS A 69 12.53 5.96 -25.37
C LYS A 69 11.74 7.27 -25.25
N ASP A 70 12.24 8.41 -25.76
CA ASP A 70 11.53 9.70 -25.96
C ASP A 70 10.31 9.99 -25.04
N ILE A 71 10.49 9.96 -23.71
CA ILE A 71 9.39 10.30 -22.76
C ILE A 71 9.41 11.79 -22.41
N GLY A 72 10.47 12.53 -22.74
CA GLY A 72 10.58 13.96 -22.42
C GLY A 72 10.67 14.25 -20.92
N SER A 73 11.09 13.28 -20.11
CA SER A 73 11.30 13.41 -18.66
C SER A 73 12.73 13.02 -18.30
N ASP A 74 13.22 13.64 -17.22
CA ASP A 74 14.41 13.30 -16.46
C ASP A 74 14.28 11.98 -15.67
N HIS A 75 13.09 11.38 -15.63
CA HIS A 75 12.84 10.08 -15.02
C HIS A 75 12.85 8.91 -16.02
N GLY A 76 13.50 7.82 -15.62
CA GLY A 76 13.42 6.52 -16.28
C GLY A 76 12.17 5.74 -15.85
N MET A 77 11.54 5.03 -16.80
CA MET A 77 10.31 4.29 -16.51
C MET A 77 10.62 3.01 -15.73
N VAL A 78 10.12 2.90 -14.50
CA VAL A 78 10.19 1.67 -13.71
C VAL A 78 9.09 0.71 -14.14
N THR A 79 9.45 -0.55 -14.37
CA THR A 79 8.54 -1.58 -14.86
C THR A 79 8.56 -2.81 -13.95
N ALA A 80 7.41 -3.47 -13.83
CA ALA A 80 7.28 -4.79 -13.22
C ALA A 80 6.23 -5.59 -13.97
N ARG A 81 6.47 -6.88 -14.14
CA ARG A 81 5.50 -7.79 -14.79
C ARG A 81 4.73 -8.58 -13.75
N LYS A 82 3.40 -8.61 -13.89
CA LYS A 82 2.53 -9.54 -13.17
C LYS A 82 1.92 -10.54 -14.14
N VAL A 83 2.17 -11.82 -13.91
CA VAL A 83 1.46 -12.89 -14.62
C VAL A 83 0.21 -13.25 -13.83
N ILE A 84 -0.95 -13.00 -14.42
CA ILE A 84 -2.24 -13.24 -13.78
C ILE A 84 -2.90 -14.45 -14.45
N ASN A 85 -3.06 -15.54 -13.70
CA ASN A 85 -3.93 -16.63 -14.11
C ASN A 85 -5.36 -16.31 -13.64
N SER A 86 -6.19 -15.78 -14.57
CA SER A 86 -7.55 -15.32 -14.28
C SER A 86 -8.44 -16.40 -13.66
N ARG A 87 -8.27 -17.67 -14.06
CA ARG A 87 -9.03 -18.80 -13.50
C ARG A 87 -8.66 -19.03 -12.03
N LEU A 88 -7.38 -19.08 -11.71
CA LEU A 88 -6.92 -19.27 -10.33
C LEU A 88 -7.28 -18.08 -9.44
N GLU A 89 -7.12 -16.85 -9.94
CA GLU A 89 -7.49 -15.65 -9.18
C GLU A 89 -9.00 -15.57 -8.91
N ARG A 90 -9.83 -16.01 -9.86
CA ARG A 90 -11.27 -16.12 -9.62
C ARG A 90 -11.58 -17.13 -8.52
N LEU A 91 -10.98 -18.32 -8.54
CA LEU A 91 -11.19 -19.34 -7.51
C LEU A 91 -10.79 -18.82 -6.12
N ARG A 92 -9.63 -18.18 -5.99
CA ARG A 92 -9.18 -17.55 -4.74
C ARG A 92 -10.15 -16.50 -4.21
N LYS A 93 -10.72 -15.67 -5.09
CA LYS A 93 -11.73 -14.67 -4.72
C LYS A 93 -13.04 -15.30 -4.26
N ILE A 94 -13.45 -16.41 -4.87
CA ILE A 94 -14.65 -17.16 -4.46
C ILE A 94 -14.43 -17.82 -3.11
N GLU A 95 -13.27 -18.46 -2.89
CA GLU A 95 -12.92 -19.07 -1.60
C GLU A 95 -12.90 -18.05 -0.45
N ARG A 96 -12.30 -16.87 -0.67
CA ARG A 96 -12.35 -15.77 0.30
C ARG A 96 -13.75 -15.23 0.58
N LYS A 97 -14.68 -15.41 -0.35
CA LYS A 97 -16.10 -15.00 -0.22
C LYS A 97 -17.00 -16.11 0.32
N ARG A 98 -16.48 -17.31 0.62
CA ARG A 98 -17.30 -18.32 1.28
C ARG A 98 -17.87 -17.68 2.54
N SER A 99 -19.20 -17.57 2.58
CA SER A 99 -19.89 -16.98 3.71
C SER A 99 -19.47 -17.72 4.97
N ILE A 100 -19.18 -16.96 6.02
CA ILE A 100 -19.10 -17.53 7.36
C ILE A 100 -20.44 -18.26 7.55
N LYS A 101 -20.40 -19.59 7.72
CA LYS A 101 -21.60 -20.33 8.08
C LYS A 101 -21.95 -19.90 9.50
N ILE A 102 -22.96 -19.05 9.60
CA ILE A 102 -23.50 -18.61 10.87
C ILE A 102 -24.17 -19.82 11.52
N ASN A 103 -23.77 -20.15 12.75
CA ASN A 103 -24.46 -21.15 13.54
C ASN A 103 -25.72 -20.50 14.14
N ILE A 104 -26.86 -20.82 13.55
CA ILE A 104 -28.17 -20.23 13.91
C ILE A 104 -28.56 -20.63 15.34
N GLU A 105 -28.29 -21.87 15.75
CA GLU A 105 -28.59 -22.40 17.09
C GLU A 105 -27.87 -21.59 18.19
N ILE A 106 -26.60 -21.25 17.96
CA ILE A 106 -25.82 -20.43 18.91
C ILE A 106 -26.36 -19.00 18.96
N LEU A 107 -26.80 -18.46 17.82
CA LEU A 107 -27.38 -17.11 17.78
C LEU A 107 -28.72 -17.04 18.52
N GLU A 108 -29.57 -18.06 18.35
CA GLU A 108 -30.86 -18.15 19.05
C GLU A 108 -30.66 -18.33 20.55
N MET A 109 -29.68 -19.15 20.96
CA MET A 109 -29.36 -19.38 22.38
C MET A 109 -28.84 -18.12 23.10
N HIS A 110 -28.18 -17.22 22.38
CA HIS A 110 -27.56 -16.01 22.93
C HIS A 110 -28.17 -14.70 22.38
N GLU A 111 -29.42 -14.74 21.92
CA GLU A 111 -30.07 -13.60 21.25
C GLU A 111 -29.98 -12.32 22.09
N GLU A 112 -30.36 -12.37 23.36
CA GLU A 112 -30.39 -11.19 24.24
C GLU A 112 -29.00 -10.57 24.45
N GLN A 113 -27.98 -11.41 24.68
CA GLN A 113 -26.60 -10.96 24.87
C GLN A 113 -26.07 -10.30 23.59
N PHE A 114 -26.38 -10.89 22.44
CA PHE A 114 -26.00 -10.36 21.14
C PHE A 114 -26.67 -9.01 20.87
N GLN A 115 -27.97 -8.88 21.11
CA GLN A 115 -28.69 -7.62 20.93
C GLN A 115 -28.14 -6.51 21.85
N LEU A 116 -27.82 -6.85 23.10
CA LEU A 116 -27.21 -5.92 24.05
C LEU A 116 -25.83 -5.45 23.59
N GLU A 117 -24.95 -6.37 23.16
CA GLU A 117 -23.61 -6.03 22.66
C GLU A 117 -23.68 -5.14 21.40
N ILE A 118 -24.60 -5.45 20.48
CA ILE A 118 -24.86 -4.65 19.28
C ILE A 118 -25.31 -3.23 19.67
N SER A 119 -26.31 -3.11 20.55
CA SER A 119 -26.80 -1.82 21.02
C SER A 119 -25.68 -0.98 21.65
N ASN A 120 -24.89 -1.59 22.54
CA ASN A 120 -23.76 -0.92 23.18
C ASN A 120 -22.73 -0.42 22.16
N ARG A 121 -22.41 -1.24 21.15
CA ARG A 121 -21.44 -0.88 20.11
C ARG A 121 -21.90 0.29 19.25
N PHE A 122 -23.21 0.40 18.98
CA PHE A 122 -23.76 1.51 18.22
C PHE A 122 -23.87 2.79 19.06
N ASN A 123 -24.22 2.69 20.35
CA ASN A 123 -24.29 3.84 21.25
C ASN A 123 -22.92 4.51 21.47
N VAL A 124 -21.86 3.71 21.70
CA VAL A 124 -20.47 4.23 21.84
C VAL A 124 -20.01 4.98 20.58
N ARG A 125 -20.62 4.71 19.43
CA ARG A 125 -20.28 5.34 18.14
C ARG A 125 -20.99 6.66 17.92
N ASP A 126 -22.15 6.90 18.54
CA ASP A 126 -22.84 8.19 18.48
C ASP A 126 -22.18 9.24 19.38
N GLU A 127 -21.59 8.84 20.50
CA GLU A 127 -20.84 9.74 21.39
C GLU A 127 -19.50 10.23 20.80
N ASN A 128 -18.96 9.52 19.81
CA ASN A 128 -17.66 9.82 19.19
C ASN A 128 -17.78 10.42 17.77
N LYS A 129 -18.95 10.91 17.36
CA LYS A 129 -19.03 11.77 16.17
C LYS A 129 -18.49 13.14 16.56
N PRO A 130 -17.40 13.66 15.97
CA PRO A 130 -17.29 15.10 15.89
C PRO A 130 -18.56 15.57 15.17
N ALA A 131 -19.29 16.50 15.80
CA ALA A 131 -20.45 17.10 15.16
C ALA A 131 -20.03 17.54 13.75
N VAL A 132 -20.90 17.39 12.75
CA VAL A 132 -20.59 17.83 11.38
C VAL A 132 -20.17 19.32 11.35
N GLU A 133 -20.58 20.07 12.39
CA GLU A 133 -20.15 21.44 12.70
C GLU A 133 -18.64 21.60 13.00
N THR A 134 -17.96 20.57 13.53
CA THR A 134 -16.53 20.62 13.85
C THR A 134 -15.66 20.69 12.60
N PHE A 135 -16.06 20.02 11.50
CA PHE A 135 -15.30 20.09 10.24
C PHE A 135 -15.43 21.44 9.55
N HIS A 136 -16.61 22.07 9.59
CA HIS A 136 -16.83 23.38 8.98
C HIS A 136 -16.02 24.48 9.69
N LYS A 137 -15.99 24.45 11.03
CA LYS A 137 -15.17 25.38 11.83
C LYS A 137 -13.66 25.24 11.59
N ILE A 138 -13.16 24.00 11.48
CA ILE A 138 -11.73 23.76 11.20
C ILE A 138 -11.35 24.30 9.81
N MET A 139 -12.23 24.17 8.82
CA MET A 139 -11.98 24.68 7.47
C MET A 139 -12.05 26.22 7.41
N GLU A 140 -12.93 26.85 8.20
CA GLU A 140 -12.98 28.32 8.32
C GLU A 140 -11.74 28.89 9.03
N GLU A 141 -11.30 28.30 10.14
CA GLU A 141 -10.09 28.74 10.85
C GLU A 141 -8.82 28.62 10.00
N GLU A 142 -8.69 27.56 9.19
CA GLU A 142 -7.54 27.38 8.30
C GLU A 142 -7.61 28.30 7.07
N ALA A 143 -8.81 28.69 6.62
CA ALA A 143 -8.98 29.66 5.54
C ALA A 143 -8.62 31.10 5.97
N GLU A 144 -8.82 31.45 7.25
CA GLU A 144 -8.43 32.75 7.82
C GLU A 144 -6.92 32.86 8.15
N ARG A 145 -6.16 31.75 8.02
CA ARG A 145 -4.70 31.72 8.23
C ARG A 145 -3.88 32.01 6.97
N PHE A 146 -4.53 32.21 5.82
CA PHE A 146 -3.92 32.64 4.56
C PHE A 146 -4.38 34.04 4.17
#